data_AF-K7KFC5-F1
#
_entry.id   AF-K7KFC5-F1
#
_cell.length_a   1.000
_cell.length_b   1.000
_cell.length_c   1.000
_cell.angle_alpha   90.00
_cell.angle_beta   90.00
_cell.angle_gamma   90.00
#
_symmetry.space_group_name_H-M   'P 1'
#
loop_
_entity.id
_entity.type
_entity.pdbx_description
1 polymer ?
#
loop_
_entity_poly.entity_id
_entity_poly.type
_entity_poly.pdbx_seq_one_letter_code
_entity_poly.pdbx_strand_id
1 'polypeptide(L)'
;MDDDVVPIVEELRRRLPQVSAAEQGQGKEEACAQDGEGGEENEFPFEIRALEALFEAICSFLDARTRELETSAYPALDELISKISSRNLDRVRKLKCAMTRLTIRVQKIRDELESLLDDDDDMADLYLSRKLDASSSPTSSSDAPYWLYGSPNTGSKRHKSSRVSGTTVQRENDVEELEMLLEAYFMQIDGTLNKLATLREYIDDTEDYINIQNLNTPLIA
;
A
#
# COMPACT_ATOMS: atom_id res chain seq x y z
N MET A 1 12.29 16.29 -6.79
CA MET A 1 11.38 15.14 -6.57
C MET A 1 12.10 13.92 -7.12
N ASP A 2 12.09 12.81 -6.39
CA ASP A 2 12.63 11.53 -6.88
C ASP A 2 11.84 11.14 -8.15
N ASP A 3 12.53 10.85 -9.25
CA ASP A 3 11.94 10.59 -10.58
C ASP A 3 10.95 9.42 -10.54
N ASP A 4 11.17 8.50 -9.60
CA ASP A 4 10.32 7.33 -9.37
C ASP A 4 8.99 7.65 -8.64
N VAL A 5 8.83 8.85 -8.10
CA VAL A 5 7.61 9.26 -7.37
C VAL A 5 6.61 9.97 -8.29
N VAL A 6 7.08 10.51 -9.42
CA VAL A 6 6.25 11.23 -10.39
C VAL A 6 5.10 10.36 -10.93
N PRO A 7 5.32 9.10 -11.37
CA PRO A 7 4.24 8.25 -11.89
C PRO A 7 3.16 7.96 -10.84
N ILE A 8 3.57 7.79 -9.58
CA ILE A 8 2.67 7.50 -8.46
C ILE A 8 1.79 8.72 -8.18
N VAL A 9 2.37 9.92 -8.17
CA VAL A 9 1.64 11.17 -7.93
C VAL A 9 0.67 11.49 -9.06
N GLU A 10 1.05 11.20 -10.31
CA GLU A 10 0.15 11.38 -11.47
C GLU A 10 -1.06 10.45 -11.40
N GLU A 11 -0.85 9.18 -11.02
CA GLU A 11 -1.95 8.22 -10.88
C GLU A 11 -2.90 8.61 -9.73
N LEU A 12 -2.36 9.08 -8.60
CA LEU A 12 -3.16 9.62 -7.49
C LEU A 12 -4.01 10.82 -7.93
N ARG A 13 -3.42 11.76 -8.67
CA ARG A 13 -4.13 12.95 -9.19
C ARG A 13 -5.22 12.59 -10.20
N ARG A 14 -5.05 11.49 -10.93
CA ARG A 14 -6.01 11.01 -11.92
C ARG A 14 -7.21 10.32 -11.26
N ARG A 15 -6.99 9.60 -10.17
CA ARG A 15 -8.03 8.80 -9.50
C ARG A 15 -8.76 9.54 -8.38
N LEU A 16 -8.10 10.45 -7.69
CA LEU A 16 -8.76 11.27 -6.67
C LEU A 16 -9.51 12.42 -7.34
N PRO A 17 -10.82 12.61 -7.05
CA PRO A 17 -11.52 13.81 -7.47
C PRO A 17 -10.74 15.02 -6.98
N GLN A 18 -10.37 15.93 -7.88
CA GLN A 18 -9.91 17.23 -7.42
C GLN A 18 -11.06 17.86 -6.65
N VAL A 19 -10.88 18.06 -5.35
CA VAL A 19 -11.72 19.00 -4.58
C VAL A 19 -11.39 20.39 -5.11
N SER A 20 -11.88 20.71 -6.31
CA SER A 20 -11.80 22.02 -6.93
C SER A 20 -13.21 22.56 -7.08
N ALA A 21 -13.64 23.25 -6.02
CA ALA A 21 -14.44 24.48 -6.09
C ALA A 21 -15.55 24.50 -7.16
N ALA A 22 -16.66 23.81 -6.88
CA ALA A 22 -17.87 23.96 -7.67
C ALA A 22 -19.11 24.03 -6.78
N GLU A 23 -19.19 25.04 -5.90
CA GLU A 23 -20.48 25.56 -5.44
C GLU A 23 -20.45 27.09 -5.40
N GLN A 24 -20.51 27.68 -6.59
CA GLN A 24 -21.10 29.01 -6.78
C GLN A 24 -22.07 28.95 -7.96
N GLY A 25 -23.36 28.92 -7.66
CA GLY A 25 -24.38 29.56 -8.50
C GLY A 25 -25.25 28.70 -9.42
N GLN A 26 -26.50 28.54 -8.96
CA GLN A 26 -27.77 28.61 -9.72
C GLN A 26 -28.17 27.44 -10.62
N GLY A 27 -29.23 26.76 -10.17
CA GLY A 27 -29.83 25.64 -10.87
C GLY A 27 -30.77 25.99 -12.02
N LYS A 28 -31.18 24.92 -12.71
CA LYS A 28 -32.57 24.54 -12.97
C LYS A 28 -32.59 23.10 -13.44
N GLU A 29 -33.58 22.39 -12.92
CA GLU A 29 -33.88 20.98 -13.14
C GLU A 29 -34.13 20.65 -14.61
N GLU A 30 -33.65 19.49 -15.06
CA GLU A 30 -34.45 18.57 -15.88
C GLU A 30 -33.90 17.15 -15.70
N ALA A 31 -34.69 16.32 -15.03
CA ALA A 31 -34.43 14.92 -14.81
C ALA A 31 -34.83 14.12 -16.05
N CYS A 32 -33.98 13.16 -16.46
CA CYS A 32 -34.46 11.94 -17.07
C CYS A 32 -33.66 10.78 -16.49
N ALA A 33 -34.38 9.99 -15.69
CA ALA A 33 -33.91 8.77 -15.05
C ALA A 33 -33.37 7.77 -16.08
N GLN A 34 -32.20 7.23 -15.79
CA GLN A 34 -31.90 5.84 -16.09
C GLN A 34 -31.75 5.14 -14.73
N ASP A 35 -32.63 4.17 -14.53
CA ASP A 35 -32.59 3.14 -13.50
C ASP A 35 -31.14 2.65 -13.31
N GLY A 36 -30.59 2.57 -12.10
CA GLY A 36 -31.22 2.04 -10.92
C GLY A 36 -30.85 0.56 -10.71
N GLU A 37 -29.57 0.21 -10.89
CA GLU A 37 -28.97 -0.92 -10.18
C GLU A 37 -28.11 -0.34 -9.06
N GLY A 38 -28.68 -0.34 -7.85
CA GLY A 38 -27.98 0.04 -6.64
C GLY A 38 -26.86 -0.94 -6.36
N GLY A 39 -25.65 -0.54 -6.71
CA GLY A 39 -24.47 -0.91 -5.95
C GLY A 39 -24.34 0.08 -4.80
N GLU A 40 -25.04 -0.16 -3.68
CA GLU A 40 -24.48 0.24 -2.39
C GLU A 40 -23.27 -0.69 -2.14
N GLU A 41 -22.24 -0.51 -2.97
CA GLU A 41 -20.93 -1.10 -2.73
C GLU A 41 -20.38 -0.31 -1.55
N ASN A 42 -19.86 -1.00 -0.54
CA ASN A 42 -19.16 -0.44 0.62
C ASN A 42 -18.06 0.52 0.15
N GLU A 43 -18.42 1.77 -0.16
CA GLU A 43 -17.49 2.73 -0.70
C GLU A 43 -16.63 3.21 0.47
N PHE A 44 -15.37 2.78 0.47
CA PHE A 44 -14.39 3.18 1.45
C PHE A 44 -14.36 4.71 1.62
N PRO A 45 -14.10 5.22 2.83
CA PRO A 45 -13.88 6.66 3.06
C PRO A 45 -12.75 7.21 2.17
N PHE A 46 -12.77 8.52 1.92
CA PHE A 46 -11.85 9.14 0.95
C PHE A 46 -10.37 8.84 1.25
N GLU A 47 -10.02 8.77 2.53
CA GLU A 47 -8.68 8.45 3.03
C GLU A 47 -8.23 7.04 2.61
N ILE A 48 -9.13 6.05 2.68
CA ILE A 48 -8.84 4.66 2.34
C ILE A 48 -8.84 4.49 0.82
N ARG A 49 -9.71 5.20 0.09
CA ARG A 49 -9.65 5.25 -1.38
C ARG A 49 -8.35 5.88 -1.90
N ALA A 50 -7.86 6.91 -1.21
CA ALA A 50 -6.56 7.51 -1.52
C ALA A 50 -5.41 6.54 -1.26
N LEU A 51 -5.49 5.79 -0.16
CA LEU A 51 -4.53 4.75 0.20
C LEU A 51 -4.53 3.59 -0.81
N GLU A 52 -5.71 3.10 -1.21
CA GLU A 52 -5.88 2.09 -2.26
C GLU A 52 -5.28 2.56 -3.58
N ALA A 53 -5.62 3.78 -4.02
CA ALA A 53 -5.08 4.36 -5.25
C ALA A 53 -3.55 4.51 -5.19
N LEU A 54 -2.99 4.79 -4.01
CA LEU A 54 -1.54 4.85 -3.79
C LEU A 54 -0.92 3.45 -3.95
N PHE A 55 -1.44 2.45 -3.25
CA PHE A 55 -0.91 1.09 -3.32
C PHE A 55 -1.05 0.46 -4.71
N GLU A 56 -2.17 0.70 -5.38
CA GLU A 56 -2.36 0.30 -6.78
C GLU A 56 -1.28 0.88 -7.70
N ALA A 57 -0.99 2.18 -7.54
CA ALA A 57 0.06 2.86 -8.31
C ALA A 57 1.45 2.31 -7.99
N ILE A 58 1.74 2.04 -6.71
CA ILE A 58 3.00 1.45 -6.26
C ILE A 58 3.16 0.05 -6.87
N CYS A 59 2.17 -0.84 -6.71
CA CYS A 59 2.23 -2.19 -7.24
C CYS A 59 2.40 -2.22 -8.76
N SER A 60 1.66 -1.36 -9.47
CA SER A 60 1.80 -1.19 -10.92
C SER A 60 3.22 -0.77 -11.31
N PHE A 61 3.80 0.21 -10.60
CA PHE A 61 5.17 0.66 -10.82
C PHE A 61 6.20 -0.45 -10.55
N LEU A 62 6.06 -1.16 -9.43
CA LEU A 62 6.98 -2.23 -9.05
C LEU A 62 6.94 -3.39 -10.06
N ASP A 63 5.76 -3.79 -10.52
CA ASP A 63 5.61 -4.85 -11.51
C ASP A 63 6.16 -4.40 -12.89
N ALA A 64 5.95 -3.14 -13.28
CA ALA A 64 6.55 -2.57 -14.49
C ALA A 64 8.09 -2.60 -14.45
N ARG A 65 8.70 -2.14 -13.34
CA ARG A 65 10.16 -2.17 -13.15
C ARG A 65 10.72 -3.58 -13.10
N THR A 66 10.00 -4.52 -12.49
CA THR A 66 10.40 -5.93 -12.42
C THR A 66 10.38 -6.57 -13.81
N ARG A 67 9.32 -6.34 -14.60
CA ARG A 67 9.25 -6.81 -16.00
C ARG A 67 10.32 -6.20 -16.89
N GLU A 68 10.67 -4.93 -16.68
CA GLU A 68 11.78 -4.25 -17.39
C GLU A 68 13.12 -4.94 -17.12
N LEU A 69 13.38 -5.31 -15.86
CA LEU A 69 14.58 -6.06 -15.47
C LEU A 69 14.59 -7.45 -16.11
N GLU A 70 13.50 -8.22 -16.04
CA GLU A 70 13.38 -9.55 -16.65
C GLU A 70 13.68 -9.49 -18.16
N THR A 71 13.00 -8.59 -18.87
CA THR A 71 13.15 -8.40 -20.33
C THR A 71 14.58 -8.01 -20.71
N SER A 72 15.29 -7.31 -19.82
CA SER A 72 16.67 -6.90 -20.04
C SER A 72 17.70 -7.97 -19.65
N ALA A 73 17.38 -8.79 -18.64
CA ALA A 73 18.26 -9.77 -18.04
C ALA A 73 18.45 -10.99 -18.94
N TYR A 74 17.36 -11.62 -19.41
CA TYR A 74 17.48 -12.84 -20.22
C TYR A 74 18.35 -12.67 -21.47
N PRO A 75 18.21 -11.61 -22.29
CA PRO A 75 19.08 -11.41 -23.44
C PRO A 75 20.53 -11.06 -23.05
N ALA A 76 20.74 -10.39 -21.92
CA ALA A 76 22.09 -10.05 -21.45
C ALA A 76 22.85 -11.30 -20.98
N LEU A 77 22.16 -12.22 -20.31
CA LEU A 77 22.70 -13.50 -19.88
C LEU A 77 23.00 -14.42 -21.06
N ASP A 78 22.08 -14.53 -22.03
CA ASP A 78 22.30 -15.30 -23.25
C ASP A 78 23.51 -14.77 -24.06
N GLU A 79 23.61 -13.44 -24.22
CA GLU A 79 24.77 -12.82 -24.88
C GLU A 79 26.08 -13.07 -24.11
N LEU A 80 26.03 -13.11 -22.77
CA LEU A 80 27.19 -13.39 -21.94
C LEU A 80 27.62 -14.87 -22.04
N ILE A 81 26.66 -15.81 -22.06
CA ILE A 81 26.90 -17.24 -22.29
C ILE A 81 27.53 -17.45 -23.68
N SER A 82 27.03 -16.75 -24.70
CA SER A 82 27.56 -16.82 -26.06
C SER A 82 28.98 -16.24 -26.17
N LYS A 83 29.23 -15.10 -25.52
CA LYS A 83 30.53 -14.43 -25.55
C LYS A 83 30.82 -13.69 -24.25
N ILE A 84 31.85 -14.19 -23.56
CA ILE A 84 32.40 -13.53 -22.38
C ILE A 84 33.22 -12.33 -22.84
N SER A 85 32.72 -11.13 -22.56
CA SER A 85 33.38 -9.86 -22.89
C SER A 85 33.17 -8.83 -21.78
N SER A 86 34.08 -7.86 -21.66
CA SER A 86 33.95 -6.78 -20.68
C SER A 86 32.62 -6.04 -20.80
N ARG A 87 32.16 -5.80 -22.04
CA ARG A 87 30.86 -5.18 -22.33
C ARG A 87 29.68 -5.97 -21.76
N ASN A 88 29.70 -7.30 -21.91
CA ASN A 88 28.59 -8.15 -21.46
C ASN A 88 28.61 -8.31 -19.94
N LEU A 89 29.79 -8.45 -19.34
CA LEU A 89 29.96 -8.44 -17.88
C LEU A 89 29.49 -7.12 -17.27
N ASP A 90 29.82 -5.99 -17.88
CA ASP A 90 29.36 -4.69 -17.41
C ASP A 90 27.84 -4.51 -17.54
N ARG A 91 27.22 -5.11 -18.57
CA ARG A 91 25.76 -5.15 -18.73
C ARG A 91 25.10 -5.95 -17.61
N VAL A 92 25.61 -7.14 -17.28
CA VAL A 92 25.10 -7.96 -16.16
C VAL A 92 25.33 -7.27 -14.81
N ARG A 93 26.49 -6.65 -14.58
CA ARG A 93 26.74 -5.84 -13.37
C ARG A 93 25.74 -4.71 -13.22
N LYS A 94 25.45 -3.97 -14.29
CA LYS A 94 24.43 -2.90 -14.27
C LYS A 94 23.05 -3.44 -13.93
N LEU A 95 22.67 -4.60 -14.47
CA LEU A 95 21.42 -5.28 -14.13
C LEU A 95 21.38 -5.68 -12.65
N LYS A 96 22.44 -6.30 -12.12
CA LYS A 96 22.55 -6.65 -10.69
C LYS A 96 22.43 -5.43 -9.79
N CYS A 97 23.08 -4.33 -10.14
CA CYS A 97 22.95 -3.07 -9.40
C CYS A 97 21.51 -2.52 -9.45
N ALA A 98 20.86 -2.54 -10.62
CA ALA A 98 19.48 -2.08 -10.75
C ALA A 98 18.51 -2.94 -9.95
N MET A 99 18.65 -4.26 -10.05
CA MET A 99 17.84 -5.23 -9.31
C MET A 99 18.03 -5.10 -7.80
N THR A 100 19.28 -4.98 -7.32
CA THR A 100 19.55 -4.78 -5.89
C THR A 100 18.89 -3.52 -5.35
N ARG A 101 18.93 -2.41 -6.10
CA ARG A 101 18.24 -1.18 -5.71
C ARG A 101 16.72 -1.36 -5.66
N LEU A 102 16.14 -2.04 -6.65
CA LEU A 102 14.71 -2.30 -6.68
C LEU A 102 14.29 -3.22 -5.52
N THR A 103 15.00 -4.33 -5.29
CA THR A 103 14.73 -5.25 -4.17
C THR A 103 14.75 -4.52 -2.83
N ILE A 104 15.73 -3.66 -2.58
CA ILE A 104 15.79 -2.87 -1.32
C ILE A 104 14.57 -1.96 -1.19
N ARG A 105 14.11 -1.33 -2.28
CA ARG A 105 12.94 -0.45 -2.26
C ARG A 105 11.65 -1.25 -2.00
N VAL A 106 11.47 -2.37 -2.68
CA VAL A 106 10.30 -3.26 -2.48
C VAL A 106 10.29 -3.81 -1.06
N GLN A 107 11.44 -4.23 -0.53
CA GLN A 107 11.55 -4.73 0.85
C GLN A 107 11.12 -3.66 1.86
N LYS A 108 11.56 -2.42 1.70
CA LYS A 108 11.11 -1.33 2.58
C LYS A 108 9.60 -1.12 2.53
N ILE A 109 8.99 -1.16 1.35
CA ILE A 109 7.54 -1.02 1.22
C ILE A 109 6.82 -2.20 1.90
N ARG A 110 7.33 -3.42 1.74
CA ARG A 110 6.83 -4.61 2.44
C ARG A 110 6.92 -4.43 3.95
N ASP A 111 8.07 -4.03 4.47
CA ASP A 111 8.32 -3.93 5.92
C ASP A 111 7.43 -2.84 6.57
N GLU A 112 7.22 -1.71 5.90
CA GLU A 112 6.32 -0.65 6.37
C GLU A 112 4.85 -1.09 6.33
N LEU A 113 4.45 -1.87 5.31
CA LEU A 113 3.11 -2.43 5.22
C LEU A 113 2.86 -3.53 6.25
N GLU A 114 3.86 -4.38 6.51
CA GLU A 114 3.86 -5.39 7.59
C GLU A 114 3.68 -4.70 8.94
N SER A 115 4.44 -3.64 9.20
CA SER A 115 4.33 -2.86 10.43
C SER A 115 2.96 -2.20 10.61
N LEU A 116 2.29 -1.80 9.53
CA LEU A 116 0.94 -1.25 9.60
C LEU A 116 -0.12 -2.33 9.87
N LEU A 117 0.04 -3.51 9.25
CA LEU A 117 -0.85 -4.65 9.47
C LEU A 117 -0.74 -5.23 10.89
N ASP A 118 0.43 -5.09 11.53
CA ASP A 118 0.66 -5.60 12.90
C ASP A 118 -0.05 -4.80 14.00
N ASP A 119 -0.55 -3.58 13.72
CA ASP A 119 -1.15 -2.67 14.72
C ASP A 119 -2.54 -2.14 14.30
N ASP A 120 -3.58 -2.73 14.88
CA ASP A 120 -4.99 -2.33 14.70
C ASP A 120 -5.26 -0.87 15.09
N ASP A 121 -4.52 -0.31 16.05
CA ASP A 121 -4.69 1.08 16.45
C ASP A 121 -4.18 2.03 15.36
N ASP A 122 -3.03 1.72 14.74
CA ASP A 122 -2.50 2.49 13.60
C ASP A 122 -3.43 2.39 12.38
N MET A 123 -3.98 1.20 12.09
CA MET A 123 -4.99 1.02 11.03
C MET A 123 -6.26 1.83 11.30
N ALA A 124 -6.76 1.82 12.54
CA ALA A 124 -7.91 2.64 12.91
C ALA A 124 -7.63 4.15 12.79
N ASP A 125 -6.39 4.56 13.03
CA ASP A 125 -5.96 5.96 12.99
C ASP A 125 -5.92 6.55 11.58
N LEU A 126 -5.89 5.70 10.54
CA LEU A 126 -5.99 6.09 9.13
C LEU A 126 -7.37 6.64 8.77
N TYR A 127 -8.42 6.32 9.54
CA TYR A 127 -9.77 6.85 9.32
C TYR A 127 -9.92 8.29 9.83
N LEU A 128 -9.34 9.23 9.07
CA LEU A 128 -9.25 10.65 9.40
C LEU A 128 -10.61 11.35 9.48
N SER A 129 -11.59 10.95 8.66
CA SER A 129 -12.94 11.53 8.64
C SER A 129 -13.59 11.48 10.02
N ARG A 130 -13.41 10.36 10.73
CA ARG A 130 -13.96 10.14 12.09
C ARG A 130 -13.24 10.97 13.15
N LYS A 131 -11.93 11.19 13.00
CA LYS A 131 -11.14 12.04 13.91
C LYS A 131 -11.55 13.51 13.82
N LEU A 132 -11.94 13.98 12.63
CA LEU A 132 -12.47 15.33 12.44
C LEU A 132 -13.83 15.52 13.12
N ASP A 133 -14.76 14.57 12.97
CA ASP A 133 -16.08 14.67 13.61
C ASP A 133 -16.01 14.61 15.15
N ALA A 134 -15.11 13.79 15.69
CA ALA A 134 -14.86 13.74 17.13
C ALA A 134 -14.28 15.06 17.70
N SER A 135 -13.44 15.76 16.92
CA SER A 135 -12.90 17.09 17.29
C SER A 135 -13.90 18.23 17.08
N SER A 136 -14.88 18.06 16.20
CA SER A 136 -15.85 19.09 15.81
C SER A 136 -17.02 19.24 16.76
N SER A 137 -17.15 18.36 17.75
CA SER A 137 -18.14 18.50 18.82
C SER A 137 -17.69 19.58 19.81
N PRO A 138 -18.35 20.76 19.91
CA PRO A 138 -18.05 21.71 20.96
C PRO A 138 -18.52 21.11 22.28
N THR A 139 -17.61 20.57 23.08
CA THR A 139 -17.85 20.45 24.52
C THR A 139 -17.75 21.85 25.12
N SER A 140 -18.79 22.65 24.90
CA SER A 140 -19.03 23.87 25.66
C SER A 140 -20.30 23.71 26.49
N SER A 141 -20.13 23.15 27.69
CA SER A 141 -20.79 23.68 28.87
C SER A 141 -20.02 23.22 30.10
N SER A 142 -19.34 24.19 30.71
CA SER A 142 -18.98 24.25 32.11
C SER A 142 -19.94 23.46 33.01
N ASP A 143 -19.42 22.47 33.75
CA ASP A 143 -19.71 22.33 35.18
C ASP A 143 -18.70 21.38 35.88
N ALA A 144 -18.36 21.78 37.10
CA ALA A 144 -17.25 21.34 37.93
C ALA A 144 -17.22 19.83 38.30
N PRO A 145 -16.05 19.28 38.70
CA PRO A 145 -15.95 17.91 39.16
C PRO A 145 -16.55 17.77 40.57
N TYR A 146 -17.80 17.31 40.67
CA TYR A 146 -18.43 16.96 41.94
C TYR A 146 -17.94 15.60 42.46
N TRP A 147 -16.74 15.57 43.04
CA TRP A 147 -16.29 14.45 43.90
C TRP A 147 -16.63 14.64 45.39
N LEU A 148 -17.47 15.61 45.75
CA LEU A 148 -17.80 15.88 47.16
C LEU A 148 -19.26 16.30 47.33
N TYR A 149 -20.14 15.33 47.65
CA TYR A 149 -21.09 15.41 48.77
C TYR A 149 -21.80 14.06 48.92
N GLY A 150 -21.72 13.49 50.12
CA GLY A 150 -22.33 12.21 50.45
C GLY A 150 -23.79 12.32 50.86
N SER A 151 -24.56 11.23 50.65
CA SER A 151 -25.27 10.50 51.71
C SER A 151 -26.08 9.32 51.13
N PRO A 152 -26.32 8.27 51.92
CA PRO A 152 -26.86 7.00 51.45
C PRO A 152 -28.38 7.08 51.35
N ASN A 153 -28.96 6.64 50.23
CA ASN A 153 -30.36 6.23 50.23
C ASN A 153 -30.56 4.95 49.43
N THR A 154 -31.39 4.12 50.04
CA THR A 154 -31.71 2.73 49.76
C THR A 154 -32.50 2.57 48.46
N GLY A 155 -32.18 1.49 47.74
CA GLY A 155 -33.14 0.74 46.92
C GLY A 155 -33.47 1.32 45.55
N SER A 156 -32.80 0.82 44.51
CA SER A 156 -33.47 0.49 43.25
C SER A 156 -32.57 -0.39 42.37
N LYS A 157 -33.08 -1.59 42.02
CA LYS A 157 -32.53 -2.44 40.96
C LYS A 157 -32.62 -1.66 39.65
N ARG A 158 -31.49 -1.17 39.15
CA ARG A 158 -31.37 -0.72 37.77
C ARG A 158 -30.44 -1.67 37.04
N HIS A 159 -31.03 -2.42 36.11
CA HIS A 159 -30.32 -3.16 35.10
C HIS A 159 -29.33 -2.21 34.41
N LYS A 160 -28.04 -2.45 34.62
CA LYS A 160 -26.97 -1.82 33.87
C LYS A 160 -26.97 -2.50 32.51
N SER A 161 -27.78 -1.96 31.58
CA SER A 161 -27.67 -2.29 30.17
C SER A 161 -26.24 -1.95 29.77
N SER A 162 -25.44 -2.98 29.49
CA SER A 162 -24.17 -2.82 28.80
C SER A 162 -24.53 -2.33 27.40
N ARG A 163 -24.51 -1.02 27.21
CA ARG A 163 -24.25 -0.47 25.89
C ARG A 163 -22.82 -0.87 25.59
N VAL A 164 -22.62 -2.04 24.97
CA VAL A 164 -21.44 -2.21 24.13
C VAL A 164 -21.61 -1.11 23.08
N SER A 165 -20.75 -0.10 23.15
CA SER A 165 -20.92 1.10 22.34
C SER A 165 -20.88 0.68 20.88
N GLY A 166 -21.91 0.96 20.08
CA GLY A 166 -21.92 0.64 18.65
C GLY A 166 -20.68 1.19 17.91
N THR A 167 -20.02 2.20 18.48
CA THR A 167 -18.76 2.76 18.02
C THR A 167 -17.56 1.80 18.09
N THR A 168 -17.50 0.89 19.06
CA THR A 168 -16.38 -0.08 19.16
C THR A 168 -16.56 -1.20 18.15
N VAL A 169 -17.79 -1.70 18.01
CA VAL A 169 -18.12 -2.74 17.01
C VAL A 169 -17.87 -2.21 15.60
N GLN A 170 -18.30 -0.98 15.30
CA GLN A 170 -18.05 -0.39 13.98
C GLN A 170 -16.55 -0.19 13.70
N ARG A 171 -15.77 0.24 14.71
CA ARG A 171 -14.31 0.36 14.58
C ARG A 171 -13.65 -0.97 14.22
N GLU A 172 -14.04 -2.06 14.89
CA GLU A 172 -13.51 -3.41 14.62
C GLU A 172 -13.83 -3.87 13.18
N ASN A 173 -15.07 -3.65 12.71
CA ASN A 173 -15.45 -3.99 11.33
C ASN A 173 -14.66 -3.17 10.29
N ASP A 174 -14.46 -1.86 10.54
CA ASP A 174 -13.71 -1.02 9.61
C ASP A 174 -12.23 -1.43 9.55
N VAL A 175 -11.62 -1.81 10.69
CA VAL A 175 -10.23 -2.31 10.71
C VAL A 175 -10.15 -3.64 9.94
N GLU A 176 -11.07 -4.57 10.14
CA GLU A 176 -11.12 -5.85 9.42
C GLU A 176 -11.25 -5.65 7.89
N GLU A 177 -12.11 -4.72 7.46
CA GLU A 177 -12.24 -4.37 6.03
C GLU A 177 -10.96 -3.77 5.44
N LEU A 178 -10.28 -2.90 6.19
CA LEU A 178 -8.99 -2.33 5.78
C LEU A 178 -7.87 -3.37 5.78
N GLU A 179 -7.83 -4.26 6.77
CA GLU A 179 -6.86 -5.35 6.88
C GLU A 179 -6.94 -6.24 5.64
N MET A 180 -8.13 -6.68 5.24
CA MET A 180 -8.32 -7.47 4.01
C MET A 180 -7.78 -6.77 2.75
N LEU A 181 -7.96 -5.45 2.64
CA LEU A 181 -7.44 -4.66 1.52
C LEU A 181 -5.91 -4.61 1.55
N LEU A 182 -5.32 -4.31 2.71
CA LEU A 182 -3.88 -4.19 2.89
C LEU A 182 -3.17 -5.53 2.72
N GLU A 183 -3.75 -6.64 3.19
CA GLU A 183 -3.26 -8.00 3.00
C GLU A 183 -3.15 -8.36 1.51
N ALA A 184 -4.16 -7.97 0.70
CA ALA A 184 -4.13 -8.21 -0.74
C ALA A 184 -2.93 -7.52 -1.41
N TYR A 185 -2.65 -6.26 -1.04
CA TYR A 185 -1.47 -5.54 -1.53
C TYR A 185 -0.17 -6.10 -0.97
N PHE A 186 -0.14 -6.53 0.29
CA PHE A 186 1.01 -7.19 0.90
C PHE A 186 1.41 -8.44 0.11
N MET A 187 0.44 -9.29 -0.22
CA MET A 187 0.66 -10.49 -1.05
C MET A 187 1.20 -10.15 -2.45
N GLN A 188 0.74 -9.05 -3.05
CA GLN A 188 1.23 -8.61 -4.36
C GLN A 188 2.68 -8.10 -4.29
N ILE A 189 3.03 -7.36 -3.24
CA ILE A 189 4.39 -6.88 -2.99
C ILE A 189 5.33 -8.06 -2.70
N ASP A 190 4.90 -9.01 -1.89
CA ASP A 190 5.66 -10.23 -1.60
C ASP A 190 5.87 -11.07 -2.87
N GLY A 191 4.82 -11.21 -3.69
CA GLY A 191 4.93 -11.82 -5.02
C GLY A 191 5.96 -11.12 -5.91
N THR A 192 6.09 -9.80 -5.81
CA THR A 192 7.12 -9.03 -6.54
C THR A 192 8.53 -9.32 -6.01
N LEU A 193 8.73 -9.41 -4.69
CA LEU A 193 10.01 -9.82 -4.10
C LEU A 193 10.41 -11.23 -4.54
N ASN A 194 9.45 -12.16 -4.56
CA ASN A 194 9.69 -13.54 -4.98
C ASN A 194 10.16 -13.59 -6.44
N LYS A 195 9.53 -12.84 -7.36
CA LYS A 195 9.99 -12.71 -8.75
C LYS A 195 11.43 -12.17 -8.83
N LEU A 196 11.74 -11.11 -8.08
CA LEU A 196 13.08 -10.52 -8.04
C LEU A 196 14.12 -11.49 -7.47
N ALA A 197 13.76 -12.28 -6.46
CA ALA A 197 14.62 -13.30 -5.88
C ALA A 197 14.93 -14.42 -6.90
N THR A 198 13.92 -14.93 -7.60
CA THR A 198 14.10 -15.93 -8.66
C THR A 198 14.96 -15.40 -9.81
N LEU A 199 14.72 -14.16 -10.26
CA LEU A 199 15.55 -13.56 -11.30
C LEU A 199 17.01 -13.39 -10.85
N ARG A 200 17.21 -13.06 -9.57
CA ARG A 200 18.55 -12.93 -8.99
C ARG A 200 19.30 -14.24 -8.96
N GLU A 201 18.66 -15.29 -8.46
CA GLU A 201 19.21 -16.63 -8.42
C GLU A 201 19.62 -17.08 -9.83
N TYR A 202 18.77 -16.87 -10.84
CA TYR A 202 19.10 -17.19 -12.23
C TYR A 202 20.32 -16.43 -12.78
N ILE A 203 20.47 -15.15 -12.45
CA ILE A 203 21.66 -14.36 -12.83
C ILE A 203 22.90 -14.92 -12.15
N ASP A 204 22.83 -15.19 -10.84
CA ASP A 204 23.94 -15.68 -10.05
C ASP A 204 24.37 -17.09 -10.52
N ASP A 205 23.42 -18.00 -10.79
CA ASP A 205 23.66 -19.33 -11.36
C ASP A 205 24.35 -19.27 -12.72
N THR A 206 23.93 -18.32 -13.57
CA THR A 206 24.54 -18.14 -14.90
C THR A 206 25.98 -17.63 -14.79
N GLU A 207 26.24 -16.70 -13.87
CA GLU A 207 27.61 -16.22 -13.59
C GLU A 207 28.49 -17.36 -13.06
N ASP A 208 27.98 -18.18 -12.15
CA ASP A 208 28.69 -19.33 -11.61
C ASP A 208 29.00 -20.39 -12.68
N TYR A 209 28.04 -20.67 -13.57
CA TYR A 209 28.26 -21.53 -14.73
C TYR A 209 29.41 -21.00 -15.62
N ILE A 210 29.41 -19.71 -15.92
CA ILE A 210 30.45 -19.07 -16.74
C ILE A 210 31.81 -19.11 -16.02
N ASN A 211 31.84 -18.87 -14.71
CA ASN A 211 33.06 -18.91 -13.91
C ASN A 211 33.68 -20.32 -13.94
N ILE A 212 32.88 -21.37 -13.80
CA ILE A 212 33.33 -22.77 -13.90
C ILE A 212 33.84 -23.10 -15.30
N GLN A 213 33.17 -22.65 -16.37
CA GLN A 213 33.62 -22.86 -17.75
C GLN A 213 34.97 -22.19 -18.03
N ASN A 214 35.18 -20.95 -17.55
CA ASN A 214 36.44 -20.24 -17.68
C ASN A 214 37.59 -20.89 -16.88
N LEU A 215 37.29 -21.45 -15.70
CA LEU A 215 38.28 -22.18 -14.90
C LEU A 215 38.72 -23.49 -15.57
N ASN A 216 37.84 -24.11 -16.36
CA ASN A 216 38.10 -25.35 -17.09
C ASN A 216 38.63 -25.18 -18.51
N THR A 217 38.78 -23.95 -19.03
CA THR A 217 39.51 -23.74 -20.30
C THR A 217 41.01 -23.89 -20.04
N PRO A 218 41.68 -24.96 -20.52
CA PRO A 218 43.12 -25.08 -20.37
C PRO A 218 43.80 -23.93 -21.12
N LEU A 219 44.83 -23.35 -20.51
CA LEU A 219 45.83 -22.53 -21.19
C LEU A 219 46.35 -23.33 -22.39
N ILE A 220 45.81 -23.10 -23.58
CA ILE A 220 46.38 -23.62 -24.82
C ILE A 220 46.80 -22.42 -25.66
N ALA A 221 48.13 -22.30 -25.77
CA ALA A 221 48.98 -21.51 -26.66
C ALA A 221 49.74 -20.36 -25.97
#